data_AF-A0A9D7H7L3-F1
#
_entry.id   AF-A0A9D7H7L3-F1
#
_cell.length_a   1.000
_cell.length_b   1.000
_cell.length_c   1.000
_cell.angle_alpha   90.00
_cell.angle_beta   90.00
_cell.angle_gamma   90.00
#
_symmetry.space_group_name_H-M   'P 1'
#
loop_
_entity.id
_entity.type
_entity.pdbx_description
1 polymer ?
#
loop_
_entity_poly.entity_id
_entity_poly.type
_entity_poly.pdbx_seq_one_letter_code
_entity_poly.pdbx_strand_id
1 'polypeptide(L)'
;MTRLYRHRGPALALAIAALGGCARKEVPPPVAVAVDAGPPLAKKPADHLAPGELVEGTEKVFGLTIPKLMHVDRRFDDLVFVSGPVDPNLVTKYVEARVRNGSVKQVGNDQVFEKVNAIGETRPLKITVAKGTTGTGTSMQLRDVTPPPQVALPDEEARWRAVGLKPNGEPLDKTKLR
;
A
#
# COMPACT_ATOMS: atom_id res chain seq x y z
N MET A 1 8.76 32.55 36.40
CA MET A 1 7.36 32.90 36.76
C MET A 1 6.49 31.67 36.57
N THR A 2 5.59 31.40 37.51
CA THR A 2 4.91 30.10 37.65
C THR A 2 3.56 30.10 36.91
N ARG A 3 3.23 29.01 36.19
CA ARG A 3 1.83 28.68 35.85
C ARG A 3 1.41 27.44 36.62
N LEU A 4 0.21 27.51 37.17
CA LEU A 4 -0.25 26.62 38.25
C LEU A 4 -0.85 25.32 37.73
N TYR A 5 -0.68 24.26 38.52
CA TYR A 5 -1.47 23.04 38.46
C TYR A 5 -2.97 23.34 38.49
N ARG A 6 -3.78 22.54 37.79
CA ARG A 6 -5.23 22.48 38.03
C ARG A 6 -5.77 21.05 37.88
N HIS A 7 -5.37 20.17 38.79
CA HIS A 7 -6.15 18.96 39.05
C HIS A 7 -7.56 19.35 39.53
N ARG A 8 -8.58 18.65 39.02
CA ARG A 8 -9.89 18.48 39.67
C ARG A 8 -10.17 16.99 39.72
N GLY A 9 -10.25 16.45 40.93
CA GLY A 9 -10.65 15.06 41.19
C GLY A 9 -12.15 14.98 41.54
N PRO A 10 -12.54 14.20 42.56
CA PRO A 10 -13.07 12.86 42.30
C PRO A 10 -14.41 12.57 43.05
N ALA A 11 -14.71 11.28 43.33
CA ALA A 11 -15.95 10.71 43.93
C ALA A 11 -17.14 10.61 42.95
N LEU A 12 -18.12 9.70 43.05
CA LEU A 12 -18.44 8.52 43.89
C LEU A 12 -19.23 7.52 42.98
N ALA A 13 -19.61 6.26 43.24
CA ALA A 13 -19.73 5.33 44.39
C ALA A 13 -19.27 3.90 43.94
N LEU A 14 -19.43 2.72 44.58
CA LEU A 14 -20.33 2.12 45.60
C LEU A 14 -21.79 1.82 45.13
N ALA A 15 -22.45 0.67 45.44
CA ALA A 15 -22.01 -0.55 46.16
C ALA A 15 -22.88 -1.82 45.89
N ILE A 16 -22.29 -3.01 46.11
CA ILE A 16 -22.83 -4.26 46.74
C ILE A 16 -24.22 -4.82 46.33
N ALA A 17 -24.24 -6.09 45.83
CA ALA A 17 -25.04 -7.25 46.33
C ALA A 17 -25.24 -8.35 45.24
N ALA A 18 -25.56 -9.61 45.51
CA ALA A 18 -25.15 -10.56 46.57
C ALA A 18 -25.63 -11.99 46.21
N LEU A 19 -24.88 -13.03 46.63
CA LEU A 19 -25.30 -14.44 46.84
C LEU A 19 -26.09 -15.17 45.71
N GLY A 20 -25.45 -16.18 45.11
CA GLY A 20 -26.08 -17.12 44.15
C GLY A 20 -25.42 -18.50 44.14
N GLY A 21 -25.10 -19.05 45.32
CA GLY A 21 -24.34 -20.30 45.44
C GLY A 21 -25.20 -21.57 45.38
N CYS A 22 -25.01 -22.38 44.33
CA CYS A 22 -25.49 -23.76 44.26
C CYS A 22 -24.32 -24.72 44.00
N ALA A 23 -23.81 -25.34 45.06
CA ALA A 23 -22.91 -26.49 44.95
C ALA A 23 -23.70 -27.80 44.70
N ARG A 24 -22.98 -28.86 44.27
CA ARG A 24 -23.43 -30.27 44.20
C ARG A 24 -24.44 -30.55 43.07
N LYS A 25 -24.07 -31.31 42.02
CA LYS A 25 -23.52 -32.68 42.11
C LYS A 25 -22.41 -32.92 41.09
N GLU A 26 -21.34 -33.54 41.56
CA GLU A 26 -20.36 -34.21 40.72
C GLU A 26 -20.99 -35.50 40.18
N VAL A 27 -21.13 -35.60 38.86
CA VAL A 27 -21.69 -36.76 38.18
C VAL A 27 -20.53 -37.70 37.86
N PRO A 28 -20.57 -38.99 38.26
CA PRO A 28 -19.51 -39.92 37.89
C PRO A 28 -19.41 -39.99 36.37
N PRO A 29 -18.20 -40.00 35.78
CA PRO A 29 -18.04 -39.88 34.34
C PRO A 29 -18.78 -41.01 33.63
N PRO A 30 -19.59 -40.71 32.58
CA PRO A 30 -20.22 -41.76 31.80
C PRO A 30 -19.13 -42.65 31.20
N VAL A 31 -19.39 -43.97 31.21
CA VAL A 31 -18.45 -44.99 30.73
C VAL A 31 -17.94 -44.60 29.34
N ALA A 32 -16.62 -44.68 29.14
CA ALA A 32 -16.01 -44.35 27.86
C ALA A 32 -16.48 -45.31 26.77
N VAL A 33 -17.56 -44.92 26.09
CA VAL A 33 -17.98 -45.56 24.84
C VAL A 33 -16.83 -45.38 23.86
N ALA A 34 -16.23 -46.47 23.41
CA ALA A 34 -15.24 -46.43 22.35
C ALA A 34 -15.93 -45.99 21.06
N VAL A 35 -15.98 -44.67 20.83
CA VAL A 35 -16.38 -44.09 19.55
C VAL A 35 -15.34 -44.55 18.56
N ASP A 36 -15.73 -45.45 17.66
CA ASP A 36 -14.83 -46.04 16.68
C ASP A 36 -14.15 -44.92 15.88
N ALA A 37 -12.83 -44.83 16.03
CA ALA A 37 -12.03 -43.72 15.56
C ALA A 37 -11.71 -43.91 14.08
N GLY A 38 -12.76 -43.89 13.26
CA GLY A 38 -12.67 -43.86 11.80
C GLY A 38 -11.64 -42.81 11.38
N PRO A 39 -10.72 -43.15 10.45
CA PRO A 39 -9.46 -42.46 10.28
C PRO A 39 -9.70 -40.96 10.11
N PRO A 40 -8.99 -40.10 10.87
CA PRO A 40 -9.32 -38.69 10.96
C PRO A 40 -9.27 -38.08 9.56
N LEU A 41 -10.45 -37.69 9.05
CA LEU A 41 -10.59 -37.06 7.74
C LEU A 41 -9.58 -35.92 7.66
N ALA A 42 -8.54 -36.13 6.84
CA ALA A 42 -7.42 -35.22 6.77
C ALA A 42 -7.97 -33.83 6.44
N LYS A 43 -7.90 -32.92 7.43
CA LYS A 43 -8.38 -31.55 7.25
C LYS A 43 -7.56 -30.97 6.11
N LYS A 44 -8.20 -30.84 4.94
CA LYS A 44 -7.58 -30.21 3.76
C LYS A 44 -6.96 -28.91 4.25
N PRO A 45 -5.68 -28.61 3.91
CA PRO A 45 -5.07 -27.34 4.28
C PRO A 45 -6.04 -26.23 3.95
N ALA A 46 -6.52 -25.52 4.98
CA ALA A 46 -7.53 -24.52 4.79
C ALA A 46 -6.89 -23.39 3.98
N ASP A 47 -7.49 -23.03 2.86
CA ASP A 47 -6.98 -22.02 1.93
C ASP A 47 -7.15 -20.62 2.53
N HIS A 48 -6.31 -20.35 3.52
CA HIS A 48 -6.26 -19.17 4.34
C HIS A 48 -4.99 -18.42 3.98
N LEU A 49 -5.15 -17.18 3.50
CA LEU A 49 -4.05 -16.24 3.30
C LEU A 49 -3.23 -16.11 4.59
N ALA A 50 -1.93 -15.88 4.44
CA ALA A 50 -1.03 -15.74 5.59
C ALA A 50 -1.43 -14.52 6.46
N PRO A 51 -1.19 -14.54 7.78
CA PRO A 51 -1.53 -13.40 8.65
C PRO A 51 -0.88 -12.08 8.17
N GLY A 52 -1.72 -11.15 7.70
CA GLY A 52 -1.29 -9.86 7.14
C GLY A 52 -1.12 -9.83 5.60
N GLU A 53 -1.35 -10.94 4.90
CA GLU A 53 -1.37 -10.99 3.44
C GLU A 53 -2.63 -10.29 2.89
N LEU A 54 -2.45 -9.44 1.86
CA LEU A 54 -3.54 -8.67 1.27
C LEU A 54 -4.12 -9.39 0.04
N VAL A 55 -5.44 -9.55 0.04
CA VAL A 55 -6.21 -10.11 -1.09
C VAL A 55 -5.99 -9.25 -2.34
N GLU A 56 -5.75 -9.86 -3.50
CA GLU A 56 -5.73 -9.14 -4.78
C GLU A 56 -7.10 -8.55 -5.12
N GLY A 57 -7.12 -7.30 -5.60
CA GLY A 57 -8.29 -6.64 -6.13
C GLY A 57 -8.47 -6.88 -7.64
N THR A 58 -9.48 -6.26 -8.22
CA THR A 58 -9.78 -6.34 -9.66
C THR A 58 -9.14 -5.21 -10.48
N GLU A 59 -8.71 -4.13 -9.84
CA GLU A 59 -8.03 -3.02 -10.53
C GLU A 59 -6.56 -3.36 -10.83
N LYS A 60 -6.11 -3.05 -12.05
CA LYS A 60 -4.70 -3.03 -12.43
C LYS A 60 -4.26 -1.63 -12.81
N VAL A 61 -3.04 -1.28 -12.41
CA VAL A 61 -2.39 0.02 -12.66
C VAL A 61 -0.96 -0.26 -13.10
N PHE A 62 -0.60 0.14 -14.32
CA PHE A 62 0.71 -0.15 -14.93
C PHE A 62 1.15 -1.63 -14.81
N GLY A 63 0.20 -2.55 -14.97
CA GLY A 63 0.37 -4.01 -14.85
C GLY A 63 0.26 -4.57 -13.41
N LEU A 64 0.54 -3.76 -12.39
CA LEU A 64 0.43 -4.14 -10.98
C LEU A 64 -1.05 -4.27 -10.56
N THR A 65 -1.43 -5.40 -9.97
CA THR A 65 -2.75 -5.57 -9.33
C THR A 65 -2.80 -4.75 -8.04
N ILE A 66 -3.88 -3.99 -7.83
CA ILE A 66 -4.11 -3.22 -6.60
C ILE A 66 -4.76 -4.12 -5.53
N PRO A 67 -4.42 -4.01 -4.23
CA PRO A 67 -5.10 -4.76 -3.16
C PRO A 67 -6.61 -4.51 -3.12
N LYS A 68 -7.40 -5.53 -2.77
CA LYS A 68 -8.88 -5.46 -2.72
C LYS A 68 -9.45 -4.42 -1.75
N LEU A 69 -8.68 -4.04 -0.73
CA LEU A 69 -9.03 -3.00 0.25
C LEU A 69 -8.43 -1.62 -0.10
N MET A 70 -7.94 -1.45 -1.33
CA MET A 70 -7.49 -0.18 -1.88
C MET A 70 -8.23 0.11 -3.18
N HIS A 71 -8.27 1.38 -3.57
CA HIS A 71 -9.01 1.88 -4.74
C HIS A 71 -8.27 3.06 -5.36
N VAL A 72 -8.43 3.28 -6.67
CA VAL A 72 -7.79 4.40 -7.37
C VAL A 72 -8.53 5.72 -7.11
N ASP A 73 -7.87 6.69 -6.47
CA ASP A 73 -8.43 8.02 -6.19
C ASP A 73 -8.41 8.91 -7.45
N ARG A 74 -7.37 8.78 -8.27
CA ARG A 74 -7.13 9.62 -9.46
C ARG A 74 -6.14 8.98 -10.41
N ARG A 75 -6.35 9.17 -11.72
CA ARG A 75 -5.44 8.76 -12.80
C ARG A 75 -5.01 9.97 -13.63
N PHE A 76 -3.74 9.97 -14.02
CA PHE A 76 -3.10 10.81 -15.04
C PHE A 76 -2.27 9.87 -15.93
N ASP A 77 -1.78 10.38 -17.07
CA ASP A 77 -1.08 9.55 -18.07
C ASP A 77 0.18 8.87 -17.51
N ASP A 78 0.93 9.55 -16.64
CA ASP A 78 2.16 9.06 -16.01
C ASP A 78 1.99 8.69 -14.52
N LEU A 79 0.83 8.96 -13.90
CA LEU A 79 0.70 8.95 -12.44
C LEU A 79 -0.69 8.50 -11.97
N VAL A 80 -0.73 7.58 -11.01
CA VAL A 80 -1.97 7.12 -10.38
C VAL A 80 -1.85 7.20 -8.85
N PHE A 81 -2.90 7.74 -8.22
CA PHE A 81 -3.08 7.78 -6.77
C PHE A 81 -4.03 6.65 -6.35
N VAL A 82 -3.68 5.95 -5.28
CA VAL A 82 -4.42 4.81 -4.75
C VAL A 82 -4.46 4.92 -3.22
N SER A 83 -5.64 4.83 -2.60
CA SER A 83 -5.77 4.87 -1.15
C SER A 83 -6.58 3.70 -0.59
N GLY A 84 -6.50 3.48 0.72
CA GLY A 84 -7.37 2.51 1.39
C GLY A 84 -7.11 2.36 2.90
N PRO A 85 -8.07 1.81 3.67
CA PRO A 85 -7.95 1.55 5.11
C PRO A 85 -7.06 0.32 5.41
N VAL A 86 -5.83 0.33 4.88
CA VAL A 86 -4.83 -0.73 5.03
C VAL A 86 -3.58 -0.16 5.70
N ASP A 87 -2.84 -0.97 6.45
CA ASP A 87 -1.56 -0.56 7.05
C ASP A 87 -0.44 -0.42 6.00
N PRO A 88 0.36 0.67 6.02
CA PRO A 88 1.41 0.90 5.01
C PRO A 88 2.48 -0.19 4.93
N ASN A 89 2.77 -0.92 6.00
CA ASN A 89 3.77 -1.99 5.99
C ASN A 89 3.25 -3.23 5.26
N LEU A 90 1.94 -3.51 5.34
CA LEU A 90 1.30 -4.59 4.59
C LEU A 90 1.23 -4.25 3.09
N VAL A 91 0.92 -2.99 2.75
CA VAL A 91 0.96 -2.52 1.35
C VAL A 91 2.39 -2.55 0.81
N THR A 92 3.39 -2.14 1.58
CA THR A 92 4.82 -2.23 1.22
C THR A 92 5.21 -3.68 0.88
N LYS A 93 4.92 -4.64 1.75
CA LYS A 93 5.22 -6.07 1.52
C LYS A 93 4.46 -6.65 0.31
N TYR A 94 3.21 -6.25 0.12
CA TYR A 94 2.41 -6.67 -1.03
C TYR A 94 2.99 -6.18 -2.37
N VAL A 95 3.48 -4.94 -2.40
CA VAL A 95 4.17 -4.36 -3.57
C VAL A 95 5.52 -5.03 -3.77
N GLU A 96 6.32 -5.20 -2.72
CA GLU A 96 7.63 -5.88 -2.75
C GLU A 96 7.55 -7.28 -3.36
N ALA A 97 6.54 -8.07 -3.00
CA ALA A 97 6.30 -9.40 -3.56
C ALA A 97 5.81 -9.40 -5.03
N ARG A 98 5.49 -8.24 -5.61
CA ARG A 98 4.89 -8.08 -6.96
C ARG A 98 5.69 -7.20 -7.90
N VAL A 99 6.85 -6.69 -7.47
CA VAL A 99 7.77 -5.90 -8.28
C VAL A 99 9.18 -6.50 -8.32
N ARG A 100 9.97 -6.08 -9.32
CA ARG A 100 11.33 -6.57 -9.60
C ARG A 100 12.19 -5.43 -10.18
N ASN A 101 13.48 -5.70 -10.41
CA ASN A 101 14.37 -4.86 -11.23
C ASN A 101 14.53 -3.39 -10.75
N GLY A 102 14.72 -3.16 -9.44
CA GLY A 102 14.95 -1.82 -8.91
C GLY A 102 15.48 -1.85 -7.48
N SER A 103 15.28 -0.76 -6.74
CA SER A 103 15.63 -0.66 -5.33
C SER A 103 14.46 -0.18 -4.48
N VAL A 104 14.47 -0.53 -3.19
CA VAL A 104 13.55 -0.01 -2.17
C VAL A 104 14.36 0.85 -1.20
N LYS A 105 13.84 2.02 -0.83
CA LYS A 105 14.45 2.89 0.17
C LYS A 105 13.40 3.62 0.99
N GLN A 106 13.66 3.78 2.28
CA GLN A 106 12.86 4.63 3.15
C GLN A 106 13.23 6.11 2.93
N VAL A 107 12.23 6.97 2.79
CA VAL A 107 12.38 8.43 2.67
C VAL A 107 11.49 9.09 3.72
N GLY A 108 12.09 9.44 4.86
CA GLY A 108 11.32 9.88 6.03
C GLY A 108 10.46 8.74 6.57
N ASN A 109 9.13 8.87 6.46
CA ASN A 109 8.17 7.84 6.87
C ASN A 109 7.65 7.00 5.69
N ASP A 110 8.03 7.34 4.46
CA ASP A 110 7.49 6.71 3.25
C ASP A 110 8.45 5.62 2.74
N GLN A 111 7.91 4.56 2.15
CA GLN A 111 8.70 3.55 1.42
C GLN A 111 8.64 3.83 -0.07
N VAL A 112 9.81 3.95 -0.70
CA VAL A 112 9.95 4.36 -2.10
C VAL A 112 10.67 3.26 -2.88
N PHE A 113 9.96 2.66 -3.82
CA PHE A 113 10.46 1.72 -4.81
C PHE A 113 10.86 2.52 -6.05
N GLU A 114 12.12 2.43 -6.51
CA GLU A 114 12.62 3.20 -7.64
C GLU A 114 13.05 2.32 -8.82
N LYS A 115 12.58 2.69 -10.02
CA LYS A 115 12.80 2.04 -11.33
C LYS A 115 12.29 0.60 -11.45
N VAL A 116 11.52 0.13 -10.46
CA VAL A 116 10.99 -1.24 -10.42
C VAL A 116 10.00 -1.52 -11.56
N ASN A 117 9.91 -2.76 -12.02
CA ASN A 117 8.84 -3.24 -12.91
C ASN A 117 7.85 -4.08 -12.10
N ALA A 118 6.57 -4.09 -12.48
CA ALA A 118 5.67 -5.17 -12.06
C ALA A 118 6.13 -6.52 -12.66
N ILE A 119 5.75 -7.63 -12.04
CA ILE A 119 6.02 -8.96 -12.60
C ILE A 119 5.30 -9.12 -13.95
N GLY A 120 6.03 -9.62 -14.97
CA GLY A 120 5.58 -9.68 -16.36
C GLY A 120 5.90 -8.42 -17.17
N GLU A 121 5.86 -7.23 -16.56
CA GLU A 121 6.05 -5.94 -17.23
C GLU A 121 7.52 -5.56 -17.45
N THR A 122 7.73 -4.60 -18.37
CA THR A 122 9.02 -3.93 -18.64
C THR A 122 8.99 -2.41 -18.36
N ARG A 123 7.81 -1.82 -18.17
CA ARG A 123 7.62 -0.40 -17.84
C ARG A 123 8.28 -0.08 -16.48
N PRO A 124 9.26 0.84 -16.40
CA PRO A 124 9.89 1.21 -15.13
C PRO A 124 8.99 2.16 -14.35
N LEU A 125 8.79 1.86 -13.06
CA LEU A 125 7.92 2.60 -12.16
C LEU A 125 8.70 3.22 -11.00
N LYS A 126 8.18 4.31 -10.47
CA LYS A 126 8.44 4.77 -9.11
C LYS A 126 7.16 4.60 -8.29
N ILE A 127 7.20 3.80 -7.24
CA ILE A 127 6.07 3.59 -6.33
C ILE A 127 6.44 4.18 -4.97
N THR A 128 5.57 5.03 -4.42
CA THR A 128 5.71 5.57 -3.06
C THR A 128 4.54 5.10 -2.23
N VAL A 129 4.81 4.41 -1.12
CA VAL A 129 3.83 3.98 -0.11
C VAL A 129 4.00 4.84 1.13
N ALA A 130 2.94 5.55 1.51
CA ALA A 130 2.93 6.54 2.58
C ALA A 130 1.69 6.35 3.48
N LYS A 131 1.67 7.01 4.65
CA LYS A 131 0.46 7.06 5.47
C LYS A 131 -0.65 7.85 4.76
N GLY A 132 -1.91 7.45 4.91
CA GLY A 132 -3.05 8.19 4.35
C GLY A 132 -3.13 9.63 4.90
N THR A 133 -3.64 10.55 4.07
CA THR A 133 -3.65 12.01 4.36
C THR A 133 -4.46 12.40 5.59
N THR A 134 -5.43 11.58 5.99
CA THR A 134 -6.22 11.68 7.23
C THR A 134 -5.45 11.24 8.48
N GLY A 135 -4.20 10.79 8.34
CA GLY A 135 -3.45 10.15 9.42
C GLY A 135 -3.86 8.70 9.69
N THR A 136 -4.71 8.11 8.85
CA THR A 136 -5.19 6.71 8.92
C THR A 136 -5.07 6.03 7.55
N GLY A 137 -4.92 4.71 7.53
CA GLY A 137 -4.76 3.93 6.29
C GLY A 137 -3.47 4.25 5.52
N THR A 138 -3.48 3.90 4.24
CA THR A 138 -2.35 4.06 3.30
C THR A 138 -2.73 4.97 2.13
N SER A 139 -1.76 5.78 1.69
CA SER A 139 -1.74 6.44 0.38
C SER A 139 -0.59 5.87 -0.44
N MET A 140 -0.86 5.43 -1.67
CA MET A 140 0.14 4.90 -2.59
C MET A 140 0.12 5.70 -3.90
N GLN A 141 1.29 6.13 -4.36
CA GLN A 141 1.47 6.75 -5.67
C GLN A 141 2.23 5.78 -6.57
N LEU A 142 1.74 5.57 -7.79
CA LEU A 142 2.43 4.82 -8.83
C LEU A 142 2.72 5.77 -9.98
N ARG A 143 3.99 6.01 -10.29
CA ARG A 143 4.42 6.85 -11.41
C ARG A 143 5.17 6.02 -12.44
N ASP A 144 4.82 6.15 -13.71
CA ASP A 144 5.63 5.71 -14.84
C ASP A 144 6.86 6.62 -14.98
N VAL A 145 8.05 6.03 -14.97
CA VAL A 145 9.32 6.77 -15.16
C VAL A 145 10.04 6.36 -16.45
N THR A 146 9.28 5.89 -17.45
CA THR A 146 9.73 5.70 -18.82
C THR A 146 10.27 7.04 -19.37
N PRO A 147 11.54 7.10 -19.83
CA PRO A 147 12.07 8.32 -20.43
C PRO A 147 11.27 8.72 -21.68
N PRO A 148 11.05 10.03 -21.93
CA PRO A 148 10.41 10.49 -23.15
C PRO A 148 11.23 10.05 -24.38
N PRO A 149 10.58 9.66 -25.51
CA PRO A 149 11.29 9.28 -26.72
C PRO A 149 12.25 10.38 -27.18
N GLN A 150 13.55 10.08 -27.20
CA GLN A 150 14.54 11.00 -27.75
C GLN A 150 14.43 10.97 -29.27
N VAL A 151 14.13 12.12 -29.88
CA VAL A 151 14.16 12.26 -31.33
C VAL A 151 15.62 12.12 -31.77
N ALA A 152 15.92 11.08 -32.55
CA ALA A 152 17.26 10.77 -33.05
C ALA A 152 17.69 11.75 -34.16
N LEU A 153 17.94 13.00 -33.75
CA LEU A 153 18.43 14.06 -34.62
C LEU A 153 19.96 13.92 -34.76
N PRO A 154 20.51 13.98 -36.00
CA PRO A 154 21.87 13.51 -36.29
C PRO A 154 22.98 14.36 -35.66
N ASP A 155 22.71 15.63 -35.41
CA ASP A 155 23.64 16.60 -34.85
C ASP A 155 22.91 17.63 -34.00
N GLU A 156 23.68 18.53 -33.36
CA GLU A 156 23.11 19.57 -32.53
C GLU A 156 22.33 20.63 -33.32
N GLU A 157 22.71 20.93 -34.56
CA GLU A 157 22.01 21.92 -35.38
C GLU A 157 20.59 21.45 -35.72
N ALA A 158 20.41 20.16 -36.00
CA ALA A 158 19.12 19.52 -36.15
C ALA A 158 18.28 19.57 -34.86
N ARG A 159 18.89 19.40 -33.67
CA ARG A 159 18.19 19.56 -32.37
C ARG A 159 17.62 20.97 -32.21
N TRP A 160 18.43 22.00 -32.45
CA TRP A 160 17.97 23.38 -32.37
C TRP A 160 16.89 23.68 -33.42
N ARG A 161 17.08 23.23 -34.68
CA ARG A 161 16.08 23.42 -35.74
C ARG A 161 14.73 22.78 -35.42
N ALA A 162 14.71 21.61 -34.80
CA ALA A 162 13.48 20.90 -34.44
C ALA A 162 12.62 21.65 -33.40
N VAL A 163 13.21 22.50 -32.57
CA VAL A 163 12.51 23.40 -31.64
C VAL A 163 12.32 24.83 -32.18
N GLY A 164 12.55 25.05 -33.48
CA GLY A 164 12.38 26.34 -34.15
C GLY A 164 13.53 27.33 -33.94
N LEU A 165 14.68 26.87 -33.44
CA LEU A 165 15.84 27.69 -33.08
C LEU A 165 17.07 27.40 -33.95
N LYS A 166 18.07 28.27 -33.85
CA LYS A 166 19.44 28.08 -34.34
C LYS A 166 20.36 27.62 -33.19
N PRO A 167 21.58 27.12 -33.47
CA PRO A 167 22.58 26.79 -32.43
C PRO A 167 23.00 27.96 -31.52
N ASN A 168 22.81 29.21 -31.95
CA ASN A 168 23.07 30.40 -31.13
C ASN A 168 21.86 30.82 -30.26
N GLY A 169 20.80 30.01 -30.20
CA GLY A 169 19.57 30.30 -29.45
C GLY A 169 18.62 31.30 -30.11
N GLU A 170 18.97 31.90 -31.26
CA GLU A 170 18.01 32.74 -32.00
C GLU A 170 16.89 31.89 -32.61
N PRO A 171 15.64 32.41 -32.71
CA PRO A 171 14.62 31.83 -33.56
C PRO A 171 15.05 31.75 -35.02
N LEU A 172 14.67 30.66 -35.70
CA LEU A 172 14.75 30.54 -37.16
C LEU A 172 13.85 31.56 -37.86
N ASP A 173 12.65 31.77 -37.30
CA ASP A 173 11.64 32.69 -37.80
C ASP A 173 11.32 33.75 -36.73
N LYS A 174 11.86 34.96 -36.92
CA LYS A 174 11.66 36.09 -35.99
C LYS A 174 10.23 36.64 -36.01
N THR A 175 9.36 36.19 -36.92
CA THR A 175 7.95 36.61 -37.01
C THR A 175 6.97 35.67 -36.30
N LYS A 176 7.44 34.51 -35.83
CA LYS A 176 6.62 33.48 -35.15
C LYS A 176 6.75 33.45 -33.63
N LEU A 177 7.42 34.42 -33.03
CA LEU A 177 7.35 34.66 -31.58
C LEU A 177 5.95 35.19 -31.21
N ARG A 178 5.18 34.40 -30.47
CA ARG A 178 3.91 34.74 -29.84
C ARG A 178 3.78 34.02 -28.50
#